data_AF-A0A7I7PGY2-F1
#
_entry.id   AF-A0A7I7PGY2-F1
#
_cell.length_a   1.000
_cell.length_b   1.000
_cell.length_c   1.000
_cell.angle_alpha   90.00
_cell.angle_beta   90.00
_cell.angle_gamma   90.00
#
_symmetry.space_group_name_H-M   'P 1'
#
loop_
_entity.id
_entity.type
_entity.pdbx_description
1 polymer ?
#
loop_
_entity_poly.entity_id
_entity_poly.type
_entity_poly.pdbx_seq_one_letter_code
_entity_poly.pdbx_strand_id
1 'polypeptide(L)'
;MKRDELFASIEAARPGRDNVVYLERRADEYDWCIVPFGSETADLRPSAKPEPDAWMSFSAAWPLDDRGQLQAFFDDLLAELESMASHTDRCRWPVDEPWPHFH
;
A
#
# COMPACT_ATOMS: atom_id res chain seq x y z
N MET A 1 10.31 8.95 -0.85
CA MET A 1 11.49 8.07 -0.62
C MET A 1 11.60 7.04 -1.74
N LYS A 2 12.78 6.49 -1.99
CA LYS A 2 12.99 5.39 -2.97
C LYS A 2 12.77 4.02 -2.34
N ARG A 3 12.70 2.95 -3.15
CA ARG A 3 12.40 1.57 -2.72
C ARG A 3 13.29 1.09 -1.57
N ASP A 4 14.60 1.26 -1.69
CA ASP A 4 15.55 0.80 -0.67
C ASP A 4 15.42 1.58 0.65
N GLU A 5 15.17 2.89 0.54
CA GLU A 5 14.93 3.76 1.70
C GLU A 5 13.61 3.40 2.42
N LEU A 6 12.58 3.08 1.63
CA LEU A 6 11.29 2.61 2.14
C LEU A 6 11.45 1.30 2.92
N PHE A 7 12.15 0.33 2.33
CA PHE A 7 12.42 -0.94 2.99
C PHE A 7 13.15 -0.74 4.32
N ALA A 8 14.25 0.02 4.30
CA ALA A 8 15.03 0.29 5.51
C ALA A 8 14.21 1.04 6.58
N SER A 9 13.33 1.95 6.17
CA SER A 9 12.44 2.69 7.06
C SER A 9 11.42 1.77 7.75
N ILE A 10 10.79 0.87 7.00
CA ILE A 10 9.83 -0.11 7.53
C ILE A 10 10.54 -1.13 8.43
N GLU A 11 11.70 -1.63 8.01
CA GLU A 11 12.53 -2.55 8.79
C GLU A 11 12.91 -1.94 10.15
N ALA A 12 13.29 -0.65 10.16
CA ALA A 12 13.63 0.07 11.38
C ALA A 12 12.41 0.31 12.30
N ALA A 13 11.24 0.58 11.71
CA ALA A 13 10.02 0.88 12.44
C ALA A 13 9.35 -0.37 13.04
N ARG A 14 9.63 -1.56 12.50
CA ARG A 14 9.13 -2.86 12.99
C ARG A 14 7.62 -2.86 13.30
N PRO A 15 6.73 -2.67 12.30
CA PRO A 15 5.29 -2.63 12.55
C PRO A 15 4.79 -3.94 13.16
N GLY A 16 3.94 -3.83 14.19
CA GLY A 16 3.26 -4.97 14.80
C GLY A 16 2.15 -5.53 13.90
N ARG A 17 1.70 -6.74 14.24
CA ARG A 17 0.65 -7.46 13.50
C ARG A 17 -0.67 -6.67 13.38
N ASP A 18 -1.06 -6.00 14.46
CA ASP A 18 -2.33 -5.27 14.55
C ASP A 18 -2.19 -3.80 14.14
N ASN A 19 -0.99 -3.37 13.76
CA ASN A 19 -0.77 -2.04 13.22
C ASN A 19 -1.30 -1.97 11.79
N VAL A 20 -2.09 -0.95 11.51
CA VAL A 20 -2.46 -0.63 10.13
C VAL A 20 -1.34 0.22 9.53
N VAL A 21 -0.82 -0.23 8.41
CA VAL A 21 0.20 0.47 7.62
C VAL A 21 -0.48 1.12 6.43
N TYR A 22 -0.26 2.41 6.26
CA TYR A 22 -0.60 3.15 5.06
C TYR A 22 0.65 3.27 4.19
N LEU A 23 0.53 2.91 2.91
CA LEU A 23 1.59 3.01 1.91
C LEU A 23 1.05 3.67 0.66
N GLU A 24 1.74 4.68 0.15
CA GLU A 24 1.40 5.38 -1.08
C GLU A 24 2.57 5.48 -2.04
N ARG A 25 2.23 5.60 -3.33
CA ARG A 25 3.13 5.84 -4.45
C ARG A 25 2.71 7.11 -5.18
N ARG A 26 3.71 7.85 -5.63
CA ARG A 26 3.60 9.09 -6.40
C ARG A 26 4.68 9.07 -7.47
N ALA A 27 4.31 8.68 -8.68
CA ALA A 27 5.25 8.41 -9.76
C ALA A 27 6.36 7.44 -9.29
N ASP A 28 7.59 7.90 -9.11
CA ASP A 28 8.74 7.07 -8.73
C ASP A 28 9.14 7.25 -7.25
N GLU A 29 8.25 7.80 -6.43
CA GLU A 29 8.45 8.01 -5.00
C GLU A 29 7.36 7.32 -4.18
N TYR A 30 7.75 6.90 -2.98
CA TYR A 30 6.85 6.31 -2.00
C TYR A 30 6.77 7.18 -0.74
N ASP A 31 5.70 7.01 0.03
CA ASP A 31 5.55 7.53 1.38
C ASP A 31 4.75 6.51 2.22
N TRP A 32 4.99 6.45 3.52
CA TRP A 32 4.34 5.46 4.36
C TRP A 32 4.25 5.89 5.82
N CYS A 33 3.27 5.34 6.55
CA CYS A 33 3.16 5.52 7.99
C CYS A 33 2.38 4.38 8.66
N ILE A 34 2.53 4.26 9.98
CA ILE A 34 1.64 3.45 10.80
C ILE A 34 0.46 4.34 11.20
N VAL A 35 -0.75 3.91 10.86
CA VAL A 35 -2.00 4.61 11.18
C VAL A 35 -2.30 4.45 12.67
N PRO A 36 -2.40 5.54 13.45
CA PRO A 36 -2.79 5.47 14.85
C PRO A 36 -4.23 4.94 14.97
N PHE A 37 -4.48 4.16 16.01
CA PHE A 37 -5.83 3.67 16.30
C PHE A 37 -6.79 4.84 16.55
N GLY A 38 -7.91 4.89 15.82
CA GLY A 38 -8.92 5.94 15.94
C GLY A 38 -8.67 7.20 15.07
N SER A 39 -7.65 7.20 14.21
CA SER A 39 -7.46 8.23 13.18
C SER A 39 -8.14 7.82 11.86
N GLU A 40 -8.82 8.76 11.19
CA GLU A 40 -9.30 8.52 9.83
C GLU A 40 -8.14 8.64 8.84
N THR A 41 -8.13 7.83 7.79
CA THR A 41 -7.11 7.88 6.73
C THR A 41 -7.06 9.24 6.01
N ALA A 42 -8.14 10.02 6.09
CA ALA A 42 -8.20 11.39 5.60
C ALA A 42 -7.25 12.34 6.36
N ASP A 43 -7.02 12.10 7.66
CA ASP A 43 -6.17 12.94 8.51
C ASP A 43 -4.67 12.74 8.23
N LEU A 44 -4.31 11.63 7.57
CA LEU A 44 -2.93 11.30 7.23
C LEU A 44 -2.43 11.98 5.95
N ARG A 45 -3.32 12.64 5.19
CA ARG A 45 -2.97 13.31 3.93
C ARG A 45 -2.50 14.74 4.19
N PRO A 46 -1.26 15.12 3.84
CA PRO A 46 -0.90 16.53 3.76
C PRO A 46 -1.69 17.19 2.62
N SER A 47 -2.52 18.18 2.93
CA SER A 47 -3.41 18.87 1.98
C SER A 47 -2.71 19.55 0.79
N ALA A 48 -1.38 19.64 0.81
CA ALA A 48 -0.56 20.30 -0.21
C ALA A 48 0.12 19.36 -1.23
N LYS A 49 0.08 18.04 -1.02
CA LYS A 49 0.65 17.09 -1.98
C LYS A 49 -0.42 16.71 -3.03
N PRO A 50 -0.04 16.38 -4.28
CA PRO A 50 -0.96 15.80 -5.27
C PRO A 50 -1.70 14.55 -4.73
N GLU A 51 -2.71 14.00 -5.41
CA GLU A 51 -3.17 12.67 -5.02
C GLU A 51 -2.12 11.60 -5.38
N PRO A 52 -1.94 10.57 -4.55
CA PRO A 52 -1.10 9.43 -4.91
C PRO A 52 -1.70 8.69 -6.10
N ASP A 53 -0.86 8.13 -6.96
CA ASP A 53 -1.31 7.35 -8.13
C ASP A 53 -1.70 5.91 -7.76
N ALA A 54 -1.14 5.39 -6.67
CA ALA A 54 -1.59 4.19 -6.00
C ALA A 54 -1.37 4.33 -4.48
N TRP A 55 -2.27 3.75 -3.70
CA TRP A 55 -2.14 3.68 -2.25
C TRP A 55 -2.87 2.46 -1.73
N MET A 56 -2.45 1.97 -0.57
CA MET A 56 -3.17 0.93 0.17
C MET A 56 -3.01 1.11 1.67
N SER A 57 -3.96 0.55 2.41
CA SER A 57 -3.90 0.41 3.86
C SER A 57 -4.15 -1.04 4.25
N PHE A 58 -3.26 -1.63 5.04
CA PHE A 58 -3.36 -3.04 5.40
C PHE A 58 -2.76 -3.29 6.79
N SER A 59 -3.15 -4.39 7.41
CA SER A 59 -2.43 -4.98 8.55
C SER A 59 -1.88 -6.35 8.13
N ALA A 60 -0.70 -6.69 8.62
CA ALA A 60 -0.02 -7.93 8.25
C ALA A 60 0.88 -8.41 9.38
N ALA A 61 1.12 -9.73 9.43
CA ALA A 61 2.16 -10.29 10.27
C ALA A 61 3.51 -10.13 9.56
N TRP A 62 4.25 -9.07 9.91
CA TRP A 62 5.56 -8.78 9.32
C TRP A 62 6.61 -9.83 9.75
N PRO A 63 7.34 -10.48 8.81
CA PRO A 63 8.35 -11.48 9.13
C PRO A 63 9.68 -10.82 9.56
N LEU A 64 9.66 -10.05 10.66
CA LEU A 64 10.76 -9.18 11.11
C LEU A 64 11.97 -9.91 11.71
N ASP A 65 11.87 -11.23 11.89
CA ASP A 65 12.92 -12.08 12.45
C ASP A 65 13.79 -12.74 11.36
N ASP A 66 13.33 -12.71 10.10
CA ASP A 66 14.05 -13.23 8.94
C ASP A 66 14.08 -12.15 7.85
N ARG A 67 15.25 -11.53 7.68
CA ARG A 67 15.44 -10.44 6.71
C ARG A 67 15.17 -10.88 5.27
N GLY A 68 15.44 -12.13 4.92
CA GLY A 68 15.17 -12.65 3.57
C GLY A 68 13.67 -12.77 3.31
N GLN A 69 12.91 -13.26 4.30
CA GLN A 69 11.44 -13.30 4.22
C GLN A 69 10.83 -11.90 4.23
N LEU A 70 11.38 -10.97 5.03
CA LEU A 70 10.97 -9.57 5.03
C LEU A 70 11.17 -8.91 3.67
N GLN A 71 12.31 -9.17 3.03
CA GLN A 71 12.60 -8.66 1.70
C GLN A 71 11.62 -9.22 0.65
N ALA A 72 11.40 -10.53 0.63
CA ALA A 72 10.44 -11.16 -0.29
C ALA A 72 9.02 -10.62 -0.09
N PHE A 73 8.55 -10.53 1.17
CA PHE A 73 7.25 -9.96 1.50
C PHE A 73 7.11 -8.51 1.03
N PHE A 74 8.14 -7.70 1.24
CA PHE A 74 8.15 -6.31 0.80
C PHE A 74 8.16 -6.19 -0.73
N ASP A 75 8.90 -7.06 -1.42
CA ASP A 75 8.96 -7.06 -2.88
C ASP A 75 7.59 -7.39 -3.49
N ASP A 76 6.89 -8.39 -2.94
CA ASP A 76 5.52 -8.74 -3.35
C ASP A 76 4.55 -7.58 -3.05
N LEU A 77 4.63 -7.01 -1.84
CA LEU A 77 3.80 -5.88 -1.42
C LEU A 77 3.94 -4.69 -2.38
N LEU A 78 5.17 -4.36 -2.78
CA LEU A 78 5.42 -3.24 -3.67
C LEU A 78 4.99 -3.52 -5.10
N ALA A 79 5.15 -4.76 -5.58
CA ALA A 79 4.65 -5.19 -6.87
C ALA A 79 3.12 -5.07 -6.95
N GLU A 80 2.40 -5.43 -5.88
CA GLU A 80 0.95 -5.25 -5.79
C GLU A 80 0.57 -3.76 -5.88
N LEU A 81 1.22 -2.89 -5.08
CA LEU A 81 0.98 -1.45 -5.13
C LEU A 81 1.24 -0.84 -6.52
N GLU A 82 2.35 -1.21 -7.16
CA GLU A 82 2.72 -0.73 -8.49
C GLU A 82 1.74 -1.22 -9.56
N SER A 83 1.18 -2.42 -9.39
CA SER A 83 0.16 -2.94 -10.29
C SER A 83 -1.12 -2.10 -10.28
N MET A 84 -1.47 -1.51 -9.12
CA MET A 84 -2.63 -0.61 -8.99
C MET A 84 -2.46 0.72 -9.70
N ALA A 85 -1.21 1.22 -9.83
CA ALA A 85 -0.90 2.43 -10.59
C ALA A 85 -0.92 2.19 -12.10
N SER A 86 -0.81 0.95 -12.55
CA SER A 86 -1.06 0.61 -13.95
C SER A 86 -2.58 0.71 -14.18
N HIS A 87 -3.03 1.66 -15.00
CA HIS A 87 -4.43 2.03 -15.28
C HIS A 87 -5.35 0.90 -15.83
N THR A 88 -4.95 -0.37 -15.71
CA THR A 88 -5.82 -1.51 -15.91
C THR A 88 -6.71 -1.62 -14.67
N ASP A 89 -7.82 -0.89 -14.67
CA ASP A 89 -8.83 -0.98 -13.62
C ASP A 89 -9.47 -2.39 -13.65
N ARG A 90 -8.83 -3.34 -12.98
CA ARG A 90 -9.24 -4.76 -12.93
C ARG A 90 -10.59 -4.94 -12.23
N CYS A 91 -11.04 -3.93 -11.48
CA CYS A 91 -12.28 -3.95 -10.71
C CYS A 91 -13.42 -3.18 -11.39
N ARG A 92 -13.12 -2.39 -12.44
CA ARG A 92 -14.15 -1.71 -13.22
C ARG A 92 -14.80 -2.67 -14.18
N TRP A 93 -16.01 -3.05 -13.80
CA TRP A 93 -16.96 -3.70 -14.67
C TRP A 93 -17.16 -2.86 -15.94
N PRO A 94 -17.07 -3.46 -17.15
CA PRO A 94 -17.40 -2.75 -18.39
C PRO A 94 -18.82 -2.20 -18.28
N VAL A 95 -18.99 -0.91 -18.55
CA VAL A 95 -20.32 -0.25 -18.48
C VAL A 95 -21.34 -0.93 -19.40
N ASP A 96 -20.85 -1.61 -20.44
CA ASP A 96 -21.65 -2.30 -21.45
C ASP A 96 -22.12 -3.71 -21.04
N GLU A 97 -21.74 -4.22 -19.86
CA GLU A 97 -22.21 -5.50 -19.35
C GLU A 97 -23.20 -5.28 -18.17
N PRO A 98 -24.43 -5.82 -18.18
CA PRO A 98 -25.33 -5.71 -17.03
C PRO A 98 -25.14 -6.89 -16.06
N TRP A 99 -25.06 -6.60 -14.75
CA TRP A 99 -24.97 -7.57 -13.66
C TRP A 99 -26.36 -8.08 -13.22
N PRO A 100 -26.58 -9.35 -12.81
CA PRO A 100 -25.78 -10.57 -13.02
C PRO A 100 -26.28 -11.41 -14.22
N HIS A 101 -25.40 -12.23 -14.80
CA HIS A 101 -25.67 -12.97 -16.05
C HIS A 101 -26.55 -14.22 -15.92
N PHE A 102 -26.86 -14.72 -14.71
CA PHE A 102 -27.72 -15.89 -14.54
C PHE A 102 -28.49 -15.88 -13.21
N HIS A 103 -29.77 -16.25 -13.30
CA HIS A 103 -30.61 -16.72 -12.20
C HIS A 103 -30.80 -18.24 -12.32
#